data_AF-A0A954JWM3-F1
#
_entry.id   AF-A0A954JWM3-F1
#
_cell.length_a   1.000
_cell.length_b   1.000
_cell.length_c   1.000
_cell.angle_alpha   90.00
_cell.angle_beta   90.00
_cell.angle_gamma   90.00
#
_symmetry.space_group_name_H-M   'P 1'
#
loop_
_entity.id
_entity.type
_entity.pdbx_description
1 polymer ?
#
loop_
_entity_poly.entity_id
_entity_poly.type
_entity_poly.pdbx_seq_one_letter_code
_entity_poly.pdbx_strand_id
1 'polypeptide(L)'
;SRGFMHYDDDVADGEKGEHGVHQLRSARQIVSAAINWLTFNERDSSPFFAWVHIVDPHMPCEEHADEFGSDFSGRAYDAEVAYADKHIGRLITWLEEHDKLQNTILVVVGDHGEGLGEHGESEHGYMVYETTMHVPLIFRLPERLTNSRGQRVPQVVSLVDLYPTIRTLAGLPSEDTSGISGQDLFRNMQDVKTDAHAVYGESDAPLLEAGWSPLRSIATDRWKYIRTQRPELYDLANDPNEVHNLVDKNPDILNDLEERLLDIESGMTPRFNQDAELKLQSGEIRALESLGYVGSVSEPAPATVRRDIKDVIQFPDLLEKSMALVSAGKLDEASVILEDIITHVPDYARALGTLGICRATQKRGEEAVGYFRESLKYDPNLYFVQIPLAQTLIEMKRPEEALRHLKDFIIQFPDRPEFHYLSGEACEQLGRHGEAKKFFAAAEQLARHVPE
;
A
#
# COMPACT_ATOMS: atom_id res chain seq x y z
N SER A 1 11.14 11.14 -16.31
CA SER A 1 11.39 9.72 -16.64
C SER A 1 10.86 9.46 -18.06
N ARG A 2 11.47 8.56 -18.84
CA ARG A 2 10.79 8.01 -20.03
C ARG A 2 10.07 6.76 -19.53
N GLY A 3 8.80 6.91 -19.17
CA GLY A 3 7.97 5.80 -18.66
C GLY A 3 7.69 4.73 -19.71
N PHE A 4 6.67 3.93 -19.49
CA PHE A 4 6.23 2.94 -20.48
C PHE A 4 5.74 3.61 -21.76
N MET A 5 6.08 3.05 -22.92
CA MET A 5 5.55 3.52 -24.22
C MET A 5 4.05 3.27 -24.36
N HIS A 6 3.57 2.24 -23.67
CA HIS A 6 2.16 1.87 -23.56
C HIS A 6 1.88 1.54 -22.10
N TYR A 7 0.90 2.21 -21.53
CA TYR A 7 0.40 1.98 -20.17
C TYR A 7 -1.11 1.79 -20.30
N ASP A 8 -1.59 0.64 -19.83
CA ASP A 8 -3.00 0.25 -19.90
C ASP A 8 -3.51 0.15 -18.45
N ASP A 9 -4.18 1.20 -18.00
CA ASP A 9 -4.85 1.34 -16.71
C ASP A 9 -6.37 1.36 -16.84
N ASP A 10 -6.91 0.91 -17.99
CA ASP A 10 -8.35 0.89 -18.21
C ASP A 10 -9.00 -0.20 -17.34
N VAL A 11 -9.70 0.25 -16.29
CA VAL A 11 -10.48 -0.56 -15.36
C VAL A 11 -11.98 -0.46 -15.60
N ALA A 12 -12.44 0.19 -16.68
CA ALA A 12 -13.86 0.45 -16.92
C ALA A 12 -14.70 -0.85 -16.99
N ASP A 13 -14.10 -1.92 -17.52
CA ASP A 13 -14.67 -3.27 -17.60
C ASP A 13 -14.27 -4.18 -16.41
N GLY A 14 -13.59 -3.63 -15.39
CA GLY A 14 -13.20 -4.33 -14.17
C GLY A 14 -14.41 -4.71 -13.31
N GLU A 15 -14.29 -5.83 -12.60
CA GLU A 15 -15.34 -6.29 -11.70
C GLU A 15 -15.46 -5.33 -10.52
N LYS A 16 -16.70 -5.01 -10.12
CA LYS A 16 -16.94 -4.16 -8.96
C LYS A 16 -16.72 -5.02 -7.72
N GLY A 17 -15.67 -4.74 -6.95
CA GLY A 17 -15.52 -5.31 -5.60
C GLY A 17 -16.76 -4.98 -4.75
N GLU A 18 -17.03 -5.80 -3.72
CA GLU A 18 -18.22 -5.70 -2.85
C GLU A 18 -18.47 -4.30 -2.26
N HIS A 19 -17.44 -3.44 -2.23
CA HIS A 19 -17.47 -2.12 -1.62
C HIS A 19 -17.50 -0.95 -2.62
N GLY A 20 -17.45 -1.22 -3.94
CA GLY A 20 -17.69 -0.22 -4.98
C GLY A 20 -16.67 0.93 -5.09
N VAL A 21 -15.51 0.86 -4.41
CA VAL A 21 -14.50 1.94 -4.41
C VAL A 21 -13.35 1.70 -5.40
N HIS A 22 -13.06 0.44 -5.79
CA HIS A 22 -12.06 0.12 -6.79
C HIS A 22 -12.58 -0.92 -7.79
N GLN A 23 -12.53 -0.62 -9.10
CA GLN A 23 -12.66 -1.63 -10.14
C GLN A 23 -11.28 -2.26 -10.33
N LEU A 24 -11.15 -3.53 -9.97
CA LEU A 24 -9.93 -4.30 -10.22
C LEU A 24 -10.15 -5.17 -11.45
N ARG A 25 -9.09 -5.34 -12.25
CA ARG A 25 -9.10 -6.31 -13.35
C ARG A 25 -8.63 -7.66 -12.81
N SER A 26 -9.36 -8.72 -13.14
CA SER A 26 -8.91 -10.08 -12.81
C SER A 26 -7.68 -10.47 -13.63
N ALA A 27 -6.94 -11.48 -13.16
CA ALA A 27 -5.79 -12.05 -13.88
C ALA A 27 -6.14 -12.42 -15.33
N ARG A 28 -7.38 -12.89 -15.56
CA ARG A 28 -7.91 -13.17 -16.91
C ARG A 28 -7.89 -11.95 -17.81
N GLN A 29 -8.38 -10.81 -17.32
CA GLN A 29 -8.50 -9.57 -18.08
C GLN A 29 -7.11 -8.99 -18.34
N ILE A 30 -6.27 -8.92 -17.30
CA ILE A 30 -4.90 -8.40 -17.38
C ILE A 30 -4.06 -9.21 -18.39
N VAL A 31 -4.06 -10.54 -18.27
CA VAL A 31 -3.32 -11.39 -19.21
C VAL A 31 -3.88 -11.30 -20.62
N SER A 32 -5.19 -11.17 -20.80
CA SER A 32 -5.78 -11.01 -22.13
C SER A 32 -5.35 -9.68 -22.77
N ALA A 33 -5.28 -8.60 -22.01
CA ALA A 33 -4.75 -7.32 -22.48
C ALA A 33 -3.27 -7.43 -22.89
N ALA A 34 -2.45 -8.09 -22.07
CA ALA A 34 -1.05 -8.35 -22.39
C ALA A 34 -0.86 -9.18 -23.67
N ILE A 35 -1.63 -10.27 -23.84
CA ILE A 35 -1.62 -11.10 -25.06
C ILE A 35 -2.07 -10.29 -26.28
N ASN A 36 -3.12 -9.48 -26.15
CA ASN A 36 -3.60 -8.64 -27.25
C ASN A 36 -2.52 -7.63 -27.69
N TRP A 37 -1.84 -7.00 -26.73
CA TRP A 37 -0.73 -6.10 -27.00
C TRP A 37 0.43 -6.83 -27.70
N LEU A 38 0.84 -8.01 -27.21
CA LEU A 38 1.89 -8.81 -27.83
C LEU A 38 1.53 -9.26 -29.25
N THR A 39 0.27 -9.64 -29.48
CA THR A 39 -0.25 -10.04 -30.80
C THR A 39 -0.26 -8.86 -31.76
N PHE A 40 -0.70 -7.68 -31.32
CA PHE A 40 -0.70 -6.48 -32.15
C PHE A 40 0.72 -6.08 -32.58
N ASN A 41 1.69 -6.22 -31.68
CA ASN A 41 3.10 -5.88 -31.91
C ASN A 41 3.94 -7.05 -32.44
N GLU A 42 3.34 -8.20 -32.75
CA GLU A 42 4.07 -9.43 -33.09
C GLU A 42 5.03 -9.26 -34.29
N ARG A 43 4.62 -8.41 -35.25
CA ARG A 43 5.36 -8.09 -36.47
C ARG A 43 6.55 -7.15 -36.22
N ASP A 44 6.62 -6.51 -35.06
CA ASP A 44 7.78 -5.75 -34.66
C ASP A 44 8.91 -6.72 -34.26
N SER A 45 10.08 -6.49 -34.84
CA SER A 45 11.29 -7.27 -34.54
C SER A 45 12.09 -6.71 -33.35
N SER A 46 11.68 -5.56 -32.84
CA SER A 46 12.30 -4.90 -31.68
C SER A 46 12.10 -5.74 -30.41
N PRO A 47 13.08 -5.77 -29.49
CA PRO A 47 12.87 -6.38 -28.17
C PRO A 47 11.80 -5.62 -27.39
N PHE A 48 11.03 -6.33 -26.59
CA PHE A 48 10.04 -5.74 -25.69
C PHE A 48 10.45 -5.90 -24.22
N PHE A 49 9.94 -4.99 -23.39
CA PHE A 49 9.85 -5.15 -21.94
C PHE A 49 8.39 -4.98 -21.57
N ALA A 50 7.80 -5.99 -20.94
CA ALA A 50 6.41 -6.00 -20.53
C ALA A 50 6.34 -6.20 -19.02
N TRP A 51 5.68 -5.28 -18.32
CA TRP A 51 5.29 -5.44 -16.93
C TRP A 51 3.79 -5.75 -16.89
N VAL A 52 3.47 -6.98 -16.49
CA VAL A 52 2.09 -7.48 -16.39
C VAL A 52 1.76 -7.59 -14.92
N HIS A 53 1.12 -6.56 -14.37
CA HIS A 53 0.76 -6.49 -12.96
C HIS A 53 -0.55 -7.25 -12.74
N ILE A 54 -0.44 -8.50 -12.27
CA ILE A 54 -1.58 -9.34 -11.89
C ILE A 54 -1.94 -8.97 -10.45
N VAL A 55 -3.21 -8.66 -10.20
CA VAL A 55 -3.70 -8.29 -8.88
C VAL A 55 -3.94 -9.52 -8.02
N ASP A 56 -4.40 -10.61 -8.62
CA ASP A 56 -4.67 -11.89 -7.97
C ASP A 56 -3.36 -12.58 -7.50
N PRO A 57 -3.27 -13.11 -6.27
CA PRO A 57 -4.29 -13.07 -5.22
C PRO A 57 -4.33 -11.72 -4.49
N HIS A 58 -5.52 -11.15 -4.36
CA HIS A 58 -5.76 -9.97 -3.50
C HIS A 58 -7.11 -10.10 -2.79
N MET A 59 -7.24 -9.46 -1.64
CA MET A 59 -8.50 -9.44 -0.88
C MET A 59 -9.53 -8.49 -1.51
N PRO A 60 -10.84 -8.83 -1.51
CA PRO A 60 -11.41 -10.09 -1.05
C PRO A 60 -11.18 -11.22 -2.08
N CYS A 61 -10.69 -12.37 -1.62
CA CYS A 61 -10.47 -13.54 -2.47
C CYS A 61 -11.79 -14.24 -2.86
N GLU A 62 -11.86 -14.73 -4.09
CA GLU A 62 -12.95 -15.55 -4.59
C GLU A 62 -12.55 -17.04 -4.71
N GLU A 63 -13.51 -17.95 -4.53
CA GLU A 63 -13.25 -19.39 -4.71
C GLU A 63 -13.19 -19.82 -6.19
N HIS A 64 -13.55 -18.92 -7.12
CA HIS A 64 -13.68 -19.17 -8.57
C HIS A 64 -14.37 -20.51 -8.89
N ALA A 65 -15.52 -20.76 -8.27
CA ALA A 65 -16.25 -22.03 -8.39
C ALA A 65 -16.74 -22.33 -9.83
N ASP A 66 -16.84 -21.31 -10.68
CA ASP A 66 -17.10 -21.46 -12.12
C ASP A 66 -15.94 -22.13 -12.87
N GLU A 67 -14.70 -21.98 -12.38
CA GLU A 67 -13.48 -22.52 -12.97
C GLU A 67 -13.01 -23.81 -12.27
N PHE A 68 -13.09 -23.86 -10.94
CA PHE A 68 -12.55 -24.96 -10.12
C PHE A 68 -13.62 -25.81 -9.40
N GLY A 69 -14.90 -25.51 -9.60
CA GLY A 69 -15.98 -26.24 -8.92
C GLY A 69 -15.87 -26.10 -7.40
N SER A 70 -15.77 -27.22 -6.69
CA SER A 70 -15.70 -27.26 -5.23
C SER A 70 -14.29 -27.53 -4.68
N ASP A 71 -13.26 -27.56 -5.53
CA ASP A 71 -11.91 -27.99 -5.13
C ASP A 71 -11.26 -27.07 -4.08
N PHE A 72 -11.64 -25.79 -4.07
CA PHE A 72 -11.16 -24.77 -3.13
C PHE A 72 -12.21 -24.29 -2.13
N SER A 73 -13.26 -25.08 -1.87
CA SER A 73 -14.27 -24.69 -0.88
C SER A 73 -13.65 -24.42 0.49
N GLY A 74 -13.84 -23.20 1.02
CA GLY A 74 -13.23 -22.71 2.26
C GLY A 74 -11.74 -22.33 2.15
N ARG A 75 -11.18 -22.26 0.94
CA ARG A 75 -9.77 -21.95 0.64
C ARG A 75 -9.68 -20.92 -0.49
N ALA A 76 -10.38 -19.81 -0.36
CA ALA A 76 -10.45 -18.77 -1.39
C ALA A 76 -9.07 -18.23 -1.82
N TYR A 77 -8.14 -18.04 -0.88
CA TYR A 77 -6.77 -17.62 -1.22
C TYR A 77 -6.04 -18.63 -2.12
N ASP A 78 -6.17 -19.95 -1.84
CA ASP A 78 -5.60 -20.99 -2.71
C ASP A 78 -6.23 -20.97 -4.11
N ALA A 79 -7.52 -20.63 -4.20
CA ALA A 79 -8.24 -20.53 -5.48
C ALA A 79 -7.74 -19.35 -6.32
N GLU A 80 -7.55 -18.18 -5.70
CA GLU A 80 -6.98 -17.00 -6.33
C GLU A 80 -5.56 -17.28 -6.86
N VAL A 81 -4.71 -17.94 -6.05
CA VAL A 81 -3.37 -18.38 -6.50
C VAL A 81 -3.46 -19.31 -7.72
N ALA A 82 -4.37 -20.28 -7.69
CA ALA A 82 -4.58 -21.19 -8.81
C ALA A 82 -5.14 -20.47 -10.05
N TYR A 83 -5.98 -19.45 -9.87
CA TYR A 83 -6.52 -18.62 -10.93
C TYR A 83 -5.42 -17.78 -11.58
N ALA A 84 -4.59 -17.11 -10.77
CA ALA A 84 -3.42 -16.38 -11.24
C ALA A 84 -2.46 -17.28 -12.03
N ASP A 85 -2.10 -18.45 -11.48
CA ASP A 85 -1.24 -19.45 -12.14
C ASP A 85 -1.80 -19.91 -13.50
N LYS A 86 -3.09 -20.21 -13.57
CA LYS A 86 -3.77 -20.58 -14.83
C LYS A 86 -3.61 -19.51 -15.90
N HIS A 87 -3.77 -18.23 -15.55
CA HIS A 87 -3.66 -17.14 -16.54
C HIS A 87 -2.21 -16.79 -16.86
N ILE A 88 -1.28 -16.88 -15.91
CA ILE A 88 0.17 -16.85 -16.21
C ILE A 88 0.51 -17.95 -17.22
N GLY A 89 -0.03 -19.15 -17.03
CA GLY A 89 0.08 -20.27 -17.97
C GLY A 89 -0.43 -19.94 -19.37
N ARG A 90 -1.54 -19.19 -19.51
CA ARG A 90 -2.02 -18.72 -20.82
C ARG A 90 -1.02 -17.80 -21.52
N LEU A 91 -0.38 -16.88 -20.80
CA LEU A 91 0.65 -16.01 -21.37
C LEU A 91 1.87 -16.82 -21.82
N ILE A 92 2.31 -17.79 -21.01
CA ILE A 92 3.42 -18.68 -21.35
C ILE A 92 3.09 -19.51 -22.60
N THR A 93 1.91 -20.13 -22.65
CA THR A 93 1.44 -20.90 -23.82
C THR A 93 1.43 -20.02 -25.07
N TRP A 94 0.94 -18.78 -24.98
CA TRP A 94 0.99 -17.86 -26.12
C TRP A 94 2.42 -17.60 -26.60
N LEU A 95 3.37 -17.35 -25.68
CA LEU A 95 4.78 -17.16 -26.01
C LEU A 95 5.40 -18.40 -26.68
N GLU A 96 4.98 -19.61 -26.29
CA GLU A 96 5.42 -20.87 -26.90
C GLU A 96 4.86 -21.04 -28.32
N GLU A 97 3.56 -20.86 -28.49
CA GLU A 97 2.86 -21.02 -29.78
C GLU A 97 3.34 -20.03 -30.86
N HIS A 98 3.90 -18.89 -30.46
CA HIS A 98 4.41 -17.85 -31.35
C HIS A 98 5.95 -17.84 -31.44
N ASP A 99 6.63 -18.91 -30.99
CA ASP A 99 8.10 -19.07 -31.02
C ASP A 99 8.88 -17.96 -30.28
N LYS A 100 8.23 -17.23 -29.37
CA LYS A 100 8.84 -16.11 -28.62
C LYS A 100 9.47 -16.57 -27.30
N LEU A 101 8.97 -17.65 -26.69
CA LEU A 101 9.42 -18.08 -25.35
C LEU A 101 10.94 -18.32 -25.33
N GLN A 102 11.51 -18.92 -26.38
CA GLN A 102 12.94 -19.27 -26.41
C GLN A 102 13.88 -18.06 -26.35
N ASN A 103 13.42 -16.86 -26.67
CA ASN A 103 14.19 -15.64 -26.56
C ASN A 103 13.67 -14.66 -25.49
N THR A 104 12.73 -15.12 -24.65
CA THR A 104 12.12 -14.31 -23.59
C THR A 104 12.69 -14.70 -22.22
N ILE A 105 13.13 -13.69 -21.46
CA ILE A 105 13.36 -13.82 -20.01
C ILE A 105 12.02 -13.61 -19.34
N LEU A 106 11.56 -14.59 -18.57
CA LEU A 106 10.35 -14.48 -17.78
C LEU A 106 10.73 -14.40 -16.31
N VAL A 107 10.19 -13.40 -15.62
CA VAL A 107 10.36 -13.21 -14.17
C VAL A 107 8.97 -13.17 -13.56
N VAL A 108 8.70 -14.09 -12.63
CA VAL A 108 7.48 -14.08 -11.82
C VAL A 108 7.89 -13.66 -10.42
N VAL A 109 7.21 -12.64 -9.89
CA VAL A 109 7.55 -12.05 -8.60
C VAL A 109 6.28 -11.61 -7.87
N GLY A 110 6.22 -11.86 -6.57
CA GLY A 110 5.27 -11.19 -5.68
C GLY A 110 5.87 -9.88 -5.17
N ASP A 111 5.09 -8.82 -5.13
CA ASP A 111 5.50 -7.54 -4.56
C ASP A 111 5.54 -7.57 -3.03
N HIS A 112 4.60 -8.29 -2.42
CA HIS A 112 4.60 -8.72 -1.02
C HIS A 112 3.89 -10.08 -0.87
N GLY A 113 3.91 -10.63 0.34
CA GLY A 113 3.13 -11.79 0.74
C GLY A 113 1.85 -11.39 1.49
N GLU A 114 1.22 -12.33 2.18
CA GLU A 114 -0.06 -12.11 2.87
C GLU A 114 -0.02 -12.68 4.28
N GLY A 115 -0.57 -11.96 5.25
CA GLY A 115 -0.54 -12.34 6.67
C GLY A 115 -1.38 -13.58 6.97
N LEU A 116 -2.57 -13.71 6.36
CA LEU A 116 -3.48 -14.85 6.51
C LEU A 116 -3.79 -15.24 7.98
N GLY A 117 -3.70 -14.27 8.90
CA GLY A 117 -3.91 -14.42 10.34
C GLY A 117 -2.66 -14.84 11.11
N GLU A 118 -1.54 -15.14 10.44
CA GLU A 118 -0.25 -15.36 11.10
C GLU A 118 0.22 -14.06 11.76
N HIS A 119 0.78 -14.18 12.97
CA HIS A 119 1.13 -13.04 13.83
C HIS A 119 -0.01 -12.03 14.10
N GLY A 120 -1.26 -12.42 13.84
CA GLY A 120 -2.45 -11.60 14.06
C GLY A 120 -2.77 -10.60 12.96
N GLU A 121 -2.03 -10.59 11.85
CA GLU A 121 -2.31 -9.76 10.68
C GLU A 121 -3.14 -10.57 9.67
N SER A 122 -4.35 -10.13 9.34
CA SER A 122 -5.17 -10.85 8.36
C SER A 122 -4.72 -10.63 6.92
N GLU A 123 -4.31 -9.40 6.62
CA GLU A 123 -3.83 -8.95 5.32
C GLU A 123 -2.34 -8.62 5.38
N HIS A 124 -1.91 -7.49 4.82
CA HIS A 124 -0.52 -7.07 4.74
C HIS A 124 -0.39 -5.56 4.96
N GLY A 125 0.86 -5.10 5.09
CA GLY A 125 1.20 -3.67 5.16
C GLY A 125 1.55 -3.17 6.55
N TYR A 126 1.15 -3.86 7.62
CA TYR A 126 1.48 -3.47 8.99
C TYR A 126 2.71 -4.20 9.53
N MET A 127 2.85 -5.51 9.29
CA MET A 127 3.97 -6.30 9.81
C MET A 127 5.03 -6.60 8.75
N VAL A 128 6.21 -6.99 9.23
CA VAL A 128 7.40 -7.31 8.41
C VAL A 128 7.89 -8.75 8.63
N TYR A 129 6.97 -9.67 8.91
CA TYR A 129 7.23 -11.11 9.06
C TYR A 129 7.47 -11.78 7.69
N GLU A 130 8.01 -12.99 7.66
CA GLU A 130 8.29 -13.75 6.44
C GLU A 130 7.03 -14.00 5.63
N THR A 131 5.86 -14.07 6.29
CA THR A 131 4.56 -14.20 5.64
C THR A 131 4.27 -13.08 4.64
N THR A 132 4.70 -11.85 4.93
CA THR A 132 4.54 -10.68 4.04
C THR A 132 5.81 -10.31 3.28
N MET A 133 6.99 -10.72 3.75
CA MET A 133 8.28 -10.30 3.18
C MET A 133 8.93 -11.35 2.26
N HIS A 134 8.66 -12.65 2.46
CA HIS A 134 9.28 -13.73 1.68
C HIS A 134 8.40 -14.13 0.50
N VAL A 135 8.61 -13.42 -0.60
CA VAL A 135 7.81 -13.54 -1.82
C VAL A 135 8.39 -14.54 -2.83
N PRO A 136 7.56 -15.11 -3.73
CA PRO A 136 8.08 -15.86 -4.86
C PRO A 136 8.94 -14.95 -5.74
N LEU A 137 10.11 -15.44 -6.15
CA LEU A 137 10.96 -14.82 -7.17
C LEU A 137 11.52 -15.90 -8.08
N ILE A 138 10.95 -16.04 -9.27
CA ILE A 138 11.24 -17.13 -10.20
C ILE A 138 11.74 -16.56 -11.52
N PHE A 139 12.94 -16.98 -11.93
CA PHE A 139 13.49 -16.66 -13.25
C PHE A 139 13.41 -17.88 -14.17
N ARG A 140 12.79 -17.71 -15.34
CA ARG A 140 12.99 -18.57 -16.50
C ARG A 140 13.86 -17.83 -17.50
N LEU A 141 15.07 -18.37 -17.70
CA LEU A 141 16.03 -17.83 -18.64
C LEU A 141 16.05 -18.64 -19.95
N PRO A 142 16.23 -17.99 -21.11
CA PRO A 142 16.57 -18.66 -22.36
C PRO A 142 17.78 -19.59 -22.23
N GLU A 143 17.79 -20.70 -22.99
CA GLU A 143 18.92 -21.66 -22.99
C GLU A 143 20.25 -21.00 -23.37
N ARG A 144 20.21 -19.94 -24.17
CA ARG A 144 21.40 -19.15 -24.53
C ARG A 144 22.07 -18.44 -23.33
N LEU A 145 21.35 -18.25 -22.23
CA LEU A 145 21.85 -17.59 -21.01
C LEU A 145 22.26 -18.61 -19.94
N THR A 146 21.61 -19.78 -19.87
CA THR A 146 21.96 -20.83 -18.90
C THR A 146 21.50 -22.20 -19.38
N ASN A 147 22.27 -23.22 -19.03
CA ASN A 147 21.91 -24.63 -19.21
C ASN A 147 21.37 -25.28 -17.91
N SER A 148 21.38 -24.53 -16.80
CA SER A 148 20.94 -25.02 -15.49
C SER A 148 19.43 -24.82 -15.34
N ARG A 149 18.72 -25.87 -14.90
CA ARG A 149 17.27 -25.85 -14.66
C ARG A 149 16.97 -26.29 -13.23
N GLY A 150 15.84 -25.82 -12.68
CA GLY A 150 15.35 -26.21 -11.35
C GLY A 150 16.32 -25.87 -10.20
N GLN A 151 17.12 -24.81 -10.35
CA GLN A 151 18.02 -24.35 -9.30
C GLN A 151 17.24 -23.57 -8.24
N ARG A 152 17.53 -23.83 -6.97
CA ARG A 152 17.08 -23.01 -5.85
C ARG A 152 18.28 -22.27 -5.28
N VAL A 153 18.16 -20.94 -5.20
CA VAL A 153 19.18 -20.07 -4.61
C VAL A 153 18.84 -19.90 -3.13
N PRO A 154 19.68 -20.40 -2.20
CA PRO A 154 19.39 -20.29 -0.77
C PRO A 154 19.72 -18.93 -0.16
N GLN A 155 20.52 -18.11 -0.83
CA GLN A 155 20.92 -16.79 -0.34
C GLN A 155 19.74 -15.82 -0.32
N VAL A 156 19.69 -14.97 0.70
CA VAL A 156 18.72 -13.89 0.81
C VAL A 156 18.96 -12.85 -0.29
N VAL A 157 17.89 -12.44 -0.96
CA VAL A 157 17.88 -11.44 -2.05
C VAL A 157 16.69 -10.50 -1.87
N SER A 158 16.71 -9.36 -2.53
CA SER A 158 15.64 -8.35 -2.44
C SER A 158 15.07 -7.99 -3.81
N LEU A 159 13.83 -7.52 -3.85
CA LEU A 159 13.21 -7.05 -5.10
C LEU A 159 13.95 -5.86 -5.72
N VAL A 160 14.71 -5.10 -4.93
CA VAL A 160 15.58 -4.02 -5.46
C VAL A 160 16.67 -4.55 -6.40
N ASP A 161 17.01 -5.84 -6.29
CA ASP A 161 18.00 -6.52 -7.13
C ASP A 161 17.47 -6.81 -8.54
N LEU A 162 16.15 -6.76 -8.76
CA LEU A 162 15.54 -7.00 -10.07
C LEU A 162 16.02 -6.01 -11.12
N TYR A 163 16.09 -4.72 -10.76
CA TYR A 163 16.47 -3.68 -11.70
C TYR A 163 17.87 -3.92 -12.31
N PRO A 164 18.96 -3.99 -11.53
CA PRO A 164 20.29 -4.25 -12.08
C PRO A 164 20.38 -5.63 -12.75
N THR A 165 19.70 -6.64 -12.21
CA THR A 165 19.69 -7.99 -12.76
C THR A 165 19.07 -8.04 -14.17
N ILE A 166 17.86 -7.49 -14.35
CA ILE A 166 17.16 -7.48 -15.64
C ILE A 166 17.97 -6.67 -16.66
N ARG A 167 18.58 -5.55 -16.24
CA ARG A 167 19.45 -4.76 -17.13
C ARG A 167 20.64 -5.57 -17.63
N THR A 168 21.34 -6.30 -16.77
CA THR A 168 22.44 -7.18 -17.19
C THR A 168 21.94 -8.25 -18.15
N LEU A 169 20.84 -8.94 -17.81
CA LEU A 169 20.30 -10.03 -18.65
C LEU A 169 19.81 -9.53 -20.02
N ALA A 170 19.31 -8.29 -20.09
CA ALA A 170 18.92 -7.61 -21.33
C ALA A 170 20.12 -7.12 -22.16
N GLY A 171 21.36 -7.23 -21.65
CA GLY A 171 22.57 -6.78 -22.33
C GLY A 171 22.66 -5.25 -22.44
N LEU A 172 21.98 -4.51 -21.56
CA LEU A 172 22.05 -3.06 -21.54
C LEU A 172 23.44 -2.61 -21.05
N PRO A 173 23.95 -1.45 -21.51
CA PRO A 173 25.21 -0.92 -21.04
C PRO A 173 25.22 -0.75 -19.51
N SER A 174 26.38 -1.02 -18.90
CA SER A 174 26.64 -0.64 -17.52
C SER A 174 26.53 0.88 -17.41
N GLU A 175 25.50 1.36 -16.74
CA GLU A 175 25.36 2.77 -16.37
C GLU A 175 25.96 2.99 -14.98
N ASP A 176 26.14 4.26 -14.64
CA ASP A 176 26.41 4.63 -13.25
C ASP A 176 25.26 4.10 -12.38
N THR A 177 25.60 3.22 -11.46
CA THR A 177 24.65 2.63 -10.50
C THR A 177 24.65 3.42 -9.20
N SER A 178 25.27 4.61 -9.16
CA SER A 178 25.17 5.53 -8.03
C SER A 178 23.70 5.79 -7.69
N GLY A 179 23.34 5.53 -6.43
CA GLY A 179 21.96 5.62 -5.94
C GLY A 179 21.07 4.39 -6.20
N ILE A 180 21.59 3.30 -6.75
CA ILE A 180 20.88 2.02 -6.87
C ILE A 180 21.36 1.10 -5.74
N SER A 181 20.44 0.69 -4.87
CA SER A 181 20.76 -0.20 -3.74
C SER A 181 20.84 -1.68 -4.11
N GLY A 182 20.22 -2.09 -5.22
CA GLY A 182 20.18 -3.48 -5.65
C GLY A 182 21.48 -3.98 -6.29
N GLN A 183 21.64 -5.29 -6.30
CA GLN A 183 22.77 -6.00 -6.89
C GLN A 183 22.35 -6.93 -8.03
N ASP A 184 23.25 -7.18 -8.98
CA ASP A 184 23.02 -8.15 -10.04
C ASP A 184 23.15 -9.58 -9.48
N LEU A 185 22.01 -10.27 -9.42
CA LEU A 185 21.91 -11.61 -8.84
C LEU A 185 22.78 -12.63 -9.57
N PHE A 186 23.03 -12.49 -10.88
CA PHE A 186 23.78 -13.50 -11.64
C PHE A 186 25.29 -13.24 -11.71
N ARG A 187 25.76 -12.04 -11.37
CA ARG A 187 27.20 -11.72 -11.32
C ARG A 187 27.86 -12.16 -10.02
N ASN A 188 27.13 -12.14 -8.91
CA ASN A 188 27.71 -12.35 -7.57
C ASN A 188 27.47 -13.76 -6.98
N MET A 189 26.69 -14.61 -7.64
CA MET A 189 26.40 -15.98 -7.16
C MET A 189 27.63 -16.90 -7.01
N GLN A 190 28.75 -16.57 -7.66
CA GLN A 190 29.96 -17.40 -7.59
C GLN A 190 30.90 -17.05 -6.42
N ASP A 191 30.77 -15.89 -5.77
CA ASP A 191 31.79 -15.41 -4.81
C ASP A 191 31.28 -14.95 -3.42
N VAL A 192 29.99 -15.06 -3.10
CA VAL A 192 29.48 -14.67 -1.77
C VAL A 192 28.96 -15.88 -1.00
N LYS A 193 29.88 -16.54 -0.28
CA LYS A 193 29.58 -17.54 0.78
C LYS A 193 29.70 -16.90 2.16
N THR A 194 29.09 -15.76 2.37
CA THR A 194 29.14 -15.06 3.66
C THR A 194 27.78 -14.49 3.96
N ASP A 195 27.36 -14.57 5.22
CA ASP A 195 26.17 -13.92 5.84
C ASP A 195 26.23 -12.37 5.80
N ALA A 196 27.10 -11.83 4.95
CA ALA A 196 27.38 -10.41 4.76
C ALA A 196 26.25 -9.71 3.99
N HIS A 197 25.55 -10.43 3.10
CA HIS A 197 24.38 -9.88 2.43
C HIS A 197 23.23 -9.79 3.44
N ALA A 198 22.63 -8.61 3.53
CA ALA A 198 21.45 -8.37 4.35
C ALA A 198 20.42 -7.60 3.54
N VAL A 199 19.16 -7.96 3.73
CA VAL A 199 18.00 -7.30 3.15
C VAL A 199 17.33 -6.47 4.22
N TYR A 200 17.07 -5.22 3.86
CA TYR A 200 16.32 -4.27 4.67
C TYR A 200 14.81 -4.38 4.36
N GLY A 201 13.99 -4.30 5.41
CA GLY A 201 12.53 -4.25 5.31
C GLY A 201 11.94 -3.21 6.25
N GLU A 202 10.76 -2.71 5.93
CA GLU A 202 10.08 -1.68 6.72
C GLU A 202 8.57 -1.70 6.57
N SER A 203 7.88 -1.20 7.60
CA SER A 203 6.52 -0.70 7.45
C SER A 203 6.36 0.61 8.22
N ASP A 204 5.85 1.61 7.53
CA ASP A 204 5.42 2.90 8.10
C ASP A 204 3.90 3.00 8.26
N ALA A 205 3.12 2.01 7.80
CA ALA A 205 1.66 2.03 7.91
C ALA A 205 1.18 2.28 9.36
N PRO A 206 1.71 1.61 10.41
CA PRO A 206 1.31 1.91 11.78
C PRO A 206 1.54 3.38 12.19
N LEU A 207 2.62 3.97 11.69
CA LEU A 207 2.99 5.35 11.99
C LEU A 207 2.07 6.32 11.25
N LEU A 208 1.93 6.16 9.94
CA LEU A 208 1.20 7.07 9.07
C LEU A 208 -0.32 7.00 9.31
N GLU A 209 -0.83 5.83 9.68
CA GLU A 209 -2.27 5.61 9.83
C GLU A 209 -2.78 5.82 11.24
N ALA A 210 -1.93 5.62 12.25
CA ALA A 210 -2.36 5.61 13.65
C ALA A 210 -1.36 6.25 14.63
N GLY A 211 -0.23 6.77 14.15
CA GLY A 211 0.81 7.35 15.00
C GLY A 211 1.55 6.32 15.86
N TRP A 212 1.44 5.03 15.57
CA TRP A 212 2.09 3.95 16.30
C TRP A 212 3.54 3.75 15.84
N SER A 213 4.26 2.84 16.50
CA SER A 213 5.66 2.58 16.18
C SER A 213 5.78 1.98 14.78
N PRO A 214 6.59 2.57 13.89
CA PRO A 214 6.93 1.90 12.65
C PRO A 214 7.81 0.67 12.94
N LEU A 215 7.99 -0.18 11.93
CA LEU A 215 8.85 -1.35 11.99
C LEU A 215 10.00 -1.20 11.02
N ARG A 216 11.16 -1.65 11.45
CA ARG A 216 12.36 -1.80 10.63
C ARG A 216 12.86 -3.21 10.81
N SER A 217 13.29 -3.85 9.74
CA SER A 217 13.85 -5.19 9.80
C SER A 217 15.11 -5.31 8.98
N ILE A 218 15.97 -6.21 9.43
CA ILE A 218 17.12 -6.69 8.67
C ILE A 218 17.10 -8.21 8.67
N ALA A 219 17.20 -8.80 7.49
CA ALA A 219 17.24 -10.25 7.28
C ALA A 219 18.55 -10.64 6.59
N THR A 220 19.14 -11.73 7.04
CA THR A 220 20.34 -12.37 6.48
C THR A 220 19.96 -13.78 6.00
N ASP A 221 20.93 -14.62 5.61
CA ASP A 221 20.62 -16.00 5.20
C ASP A 221 20.02 -16.84 6.34
N ARG A 222 20.29 -16.45 7.59
CA ARG A 222 19.87 -17.20 8.79
C ARG A 222 19.08 -16.38 9.79
N TRP A 223 19.45 -15.13 10.02
CA TRP A 223 18.91 -14.34 11.10
C TRP A 223 18.02 -13.23 10.59
N LYS A 224 16.94 -12.97 11.32
CA LYS A 224 16.10 -11.80 11.10
C LYS A 224 15.87 -11.05 12.40
N TYR A 225 16.10 -9.76 12.34
CA TYR A 225 15.86 -8.83 13.44
C TYR A 225 14.78 -7.84 13.04
N ILE A 226 13.79 -7.66 13.92
CA ILE A 226 12.71 -6.68 13.78
C ILE A 226 12.83 -5.67 14.93
N ARG A 227 13.15 -4.43 14.57
CA ARG A 227 13.23 -3.30 15.50
C ARG A 227 11.87 -2.61 15.62
N THR A 228 11.34 -2.65 16.83
CA THR A 228 10.12 -1.96 17.27
C THR A 228 10.26 -1.60 18.76
N GLN A 229 9.17 -1.22 19.43
CA GLN A 229 9.18 -1.01 20.88
C GLN A 229 9.40 -2.32 21.64
N ARG A 230 9.06 -3.45 21.02
CA ARG A 230 9.39 -4.81 21.49
C ARG A 230 10.22 -5.54 20.45
N PRO A 231 11.57 -5.42 20.51
CA PRO A 231 12.43 -6.04 19.51
C PRO A 231 12.26 -7.55 19.46
N GLU A 232 12.41 -8.11 18.25
CA GLU A 232 12.32 -9.55 17.99
C GLU A 232 13.51 -10.02 17.16
N LEU A 233 14.01 -11.22 17.47
CA LEU A 233 15.12 -11.85 16.77
C LEU A 233 14.78 -13.32 16.50
N TYR A 234 14.94 -13.75 15.25
CA TYR A 234 14.58 -15.09 14.80
C TYR A 234 15.73 -15.79 14.07
N ASP A 235 15.88 -17.09 14.31
CA ASP A 235 16.75 -18.00 13.55
C ASP A 235 15.92 -18.68 12.46
N LEU A 236 15.83 -18.07 11.28
CA LEU A 236 14.99 -18.52 10.17
C LEU A 236 15.31 -19.94 9.69
N ALA A 237 16.53 -20.44 9.95
CA ALA A 237 16.90 -21.81 9.63
C ALA A 237 16.18 -22.85 10.52
N ASN A 238 15.85 -22.49 11.76
CA ASN A 238 15.22 -23.38 12.74
C ASN A 238 13.78 -22.96 13.10
N ASP A 239 13.42 -21.71 12.84
CA ASP A 239 12.14 -21.09 13.14
C ASP A 239 11.69 -20.21 11.96
N PRO A 240 11.40 -20.82 10.77
CA PRO A 240 11.04 -20.08 9.57
C PRO A 240 9.70 -19.34 9.67
N ASN A 241 8.88 -19.68 10.66
CA ASN A 241 7.59 -19.04 10.93
C ASN A 241 7.68 -18.03 12.09
N GLU A 242 8.89 -17.69 12.54
CA GLU A 242 9.14 -16.59 13.49
C GLU A 242 8.31 -16.67 14.79
N VAL A 243 8.14 -17.88 15.34
CA VAL A 243 7.28 -18.11 16.52
C VAL A 243 8.03 -17.91 17.83
N HIS A 244 9.36 -18.04 17.83
CA HIS A 244 10.18 -18.08 19.02
C HIS A 244 11.18 -16.92 19.06
N ASN A 245 10.82 -15.81 19.70
CA ASN A 245 11.71 -14.67 19.88
C ASN A 245 12.98 -15.06 20.69
N LEU A 246 14.16 -14.76 20.14
CA LEU A 246 15.47 -15.10 20.67
C LEU A 246 16.29 -13.91 21.19
N VAL A 247 15.72 -12.70 21.29
CA VAL A 247 16.41 -11.48 21.75
C VAL A 247 17.18 -11.69 23.05
N ASP A 248 16.54 -12.24 24.08
CA ASP A 248 17.16 -12.44 25.40
C ASP A 248 18.28 -13.48 25.41
N LYS A 249 18.33 -14.36 24.39
CA LYS A 249 19.28 -15.48 24.31
C LYS A 249 20.50 -15.17 23.45
N ASN A 250 20.41 -14.20 22.54
CA ASN A 250 21.46 -13.93 21.56
C ASN A 250 21.75 -12.41 21.45
N PRO A 251 22.18 -11.75 22.53
CA PRO A 251 22.45 -10.31 22.53
C PRO A 251 23.57 -9.91 21.55
N ASP A 252 24.56 -10.78 21.33
CA ASP A 252 25.66 -10.49 20.38
C ASP A 252 25.15 -10.40 18.93
N ILE A 253 24.22 -11.29 18.56
CA ILE A 253 23.61 -11.30 17.21
C ILE A 253 22.68 -10.10 17.05
N LEU A 254 21.89 -9.80 18.08
CA LEU A 254 21.04 -8.61 18.10
C LEU A 254 21.86 -7.33 17.87
N ASN A 255 22.96 -7.17 18.59
CA ASN A 255 23.80 -5.97 18.49
C ASN A 255 24.46 -5.84 17.10
N ASP A 256 24.93 -6.95 16.53
CA ASP A 256 25.48 -6.97 15.15
C ASP A 256 24.44 -6.52 14.12
N LEU A 257 23.23 -7.08 14.20
CA LEU A 257 22.15 -6.74 13.28
C LEU A 257 21.63 -5.31 13.48
N GLU A 258 21.56 -4.81 14.72
CA GLU A 258 21.22 -3.41 14.99
C GLU A 258 22.28 -2.47 14.40
N GLU A 259 23.58 -2.76 14.56
CA GLU A 259 24.66 -1.93 13.99
C GLU A 259 24.57 -1.88 12.46
N ARG A 260 24.34 -3.03 11.81
CA ARG A 260 24.14 -3.11 10.36
C ARG A 260 22.89 -2.37 9.90
N LEU A 261 21.79 -2.47 10.64
CA LEU A 261 20.55 -1.75 10.35
C LEU A 261 20.78 -0.24 10.42
N LEU A 262 21.47 0.24 11.46
CA LEU A 262 21.81 1.66 11.61
C LEU A 262 22.73 2.16 10.50
N ASP A 263 23.71 1.35 10.05
CA ASP A 263 24.58 1.70 8.92
C ASP A 263 23.76 1.89 7.63
N ILE A 264 22.85 0.95 7.33
CA ILE A 264 21.93 1.03 6.20
C ILE A 264 21.09 2.32 6.28
N GLU A 265 20.46 2.59 7.42
CA GLU A 265 19.62 3.77 7.61
C GLU A 265 20.39 5.09 7.51
N SER A 266 21.65 5.11 7.95
CA SER A 266 22.51 6.30 7.88
C SER A 266 22.80 6.73 6.43
N GLY A 267 22.75 5.79 5.49
CA GLY A 267 22.93 6.02 4.06
C GLY A 267 21.64 6.42 3.33
N MET A 268 20.46 6.35 3.97
CA MET A 268 19.18 6.63 3.33
C MET A 268 18.91 8.14 3.20
N THR A 269 18.25 8.53 2.12
CA THR A 269 17.68 9.88 1.98
C THR A 269 16.58 10.08 3.02
N PRO A 270 16.54 11.21 3.75
CA PRO A 270 15.46 11.49 4.70
C PRO A 270 14.09 11.46 4.04
N ARG A 271 13.13 10.76 4.69
CA ARG A 271 11.76 10.53 4.17
C ARG A 271 10.95 11.81 4.04
N PHE A 272 10.98 12.64 5.08
CA PHE A 272 10.30 13.93 5.11
C PHE A 272 11.32 15.02 4.81
N ASN A 273 11.44 15.36 3.53
CA ASN A 273 12.16 16.56 3.13
C ASN A 273 11.17 17.73 3.10
N GLN A 274 11.25 18.61 4.10
CA GLN A 274 10.38 19.81 4.19
C GLN A 274 10.51 20.73 2.96
N ASP A 275 11.58 20.61 2.19
CA ASP A 275 11.85 21.40 0.99
C ASP A 275 11.46 20.68 -0.33
N ALA A 276 10.97 19.43 -0.27
CA ALA A 276 10.59 18.67 -1.46
C ALA A 276 9.15 18.99 -1.90
N GLU A 277 9.00 19.95 -2.80
CA GLU A 277 7.75 20.19 -3.51
C GLU A 277 7.57 19.11 -4.60
N LEU A 278 6.95 17.98 -4.25
CA LEU A 278 6.58 16.92 -5.20
C LEU A 278 5.49 17.43 -6.15
N LYS A 279 5.90 17.99 -7.29
CA LYS A 279 5.00 18.38 -8.39
C LYS A 279 4.67 17.17 -9.24
N LEU A 280 3.76 16.33 -8.77
CA LEU A 280 3.19 15.25 -9.57
C LEU A 280 2.22 15.83 -10.59
N GLN A 281 2.32 15.37 -11.84
CA GLN A 281 1.34 15.69 -12.88
C GLN A 281 0.07 14.85 -12.67
N SER A 282 -1.06 15.34 -13.18
CA SER A 282 -2.37 14.65 -13.06
C SER A 282 -2.37 13.21 -13.59
N GLY A 283 -1.56 12.92 -14.62
CA GLY A 283 -1.38 11.57 -15.13
C GLY A 283 -0.54 10.67 -14.22
N GLU A 284 0.44 11.22 -13.51
CA GLU A 284 1.24 10.48 -12.52
C GLU A 284 0.42 10.18 -11.27
N ILE A 285 -0.43 11.12 -10.84
CA ILE A 285 -1.38 10.89 -9.75
C ILE A 285 -2.33 9.75 -10.12
N ARG A 286 -2.96 9.79 -11.30
CA ARG A 286 -3.84 8.70 -11.76
C ARG A 286 -3.13 7.35 -11.87
N ALA A 287 -1.89 7.33 -12.35
CA ALA A 287 -1.10 6.10 -12.40
C ALA A 287 -0.72 5.57 -11.00
N LEU A 288 -0.53 6.47 -10.02
CA LEU A 288 -0.36 6.06 -8.62
C LEU A 288 -1.69 5.57 -8.03
N GLU A 289 -2.81 6.22 -8.34
CA GLU A 289 -4.16 5.80 -7.90
C GLU A 289 -4.52 4.41 -8.44
N SER A 290 -4.24 4.14 -9.72
CA SER A 290 -4.51 2.84 -10.34
C SER A 290 -3.63 1.72 -9.78
N LEU A 291 -2.49 2.06 -9.19
CA LEU A 291 -1.59 1.16 -8.48
C LEU A 291 -1.86 1.13 -6.95
N GLY A 292 -2.84 1.88 -6.45
CA GLY A 292 -3.21 1.92 -5.03
C GLY A 292 -2.40 2.88 -4.14
N TYR A 293 -1.52 3.72 -4.69
CA TYR A 293 -0.53 4.52 -3.94
C TYR A 293 -0.98 5.94 -3.53
N VAL A 294 -2.27 6.28 -3.55
CA VAL A 294 -2.72 7.64 -3.17
C VAL A 294 -3.37 7.68 -1.79
N GLY A 295 -2.52 7.96 -0.80
CA GLY A 295 -2.90 8.48 0.52
C GLY A 295 -2.23 9.84 0.75
N SER A 296 -2.94 10.80 1.34
CA SER A 296 -2.32 12.05 1.81
C SER A 296 -1.47 11.72 3.04
N VAL A 297 -0.17 11.50 2.85
CA VAL A 297 0.75 11.19 3.95
C VAL A 297 1.21 12.49 4.61
N SER A 298 0.84 12.70 5.86
CA SER A 298 1.39 13.76 6.72
C SER A 298 2.28 13.12 7.77
N GLU A 299 3.41 13.75 8.09
CA GLU A 299 4.25 13.29 9.20
C GLU A 299 3.47 13.43 10.53
N PRO A 300 3.22 12.32 11.25
CA PRO A 300 2.50 12.39 12.52
C PRO A 300 3.34 13.10 13.58
N ALA A 301 2.67 13.76 14.53
CA ALA A 301 3.34 14.53 15.57
C ALA A 301 4.40 13.69 16.33
N PRO A 302 5.51 14.31 16.77
CA PRO A 302 6.51 13.62 17.58
C PRO A 302 5.90 13.10 18.88
N ALA A 303 6.07 11.80 19.15
CA ALA A 303 5.63 11.17 20.39
C ALA A 303 6.84 10.69 21.19
N THR A 304 6.78 10.83 22.52
CA THR A 304 7.84 10.35 23.42
C THR A 304 7.86 8.83 23.55
N VAL A 305 6.70 8.18 23.42
CA VAL A 305 6.53 6.72 23.36
C VAL A 305 5.38 6.42 22.41
N ARG A 306 5.63 5.63 21.36
CA ARG A 306 4.57 5.11 20.46
C ARG A 306 4.15 3.71 20.92
N ARG A 307 2.89 3.33 20.64
CA ARG A 307 2.44 1.94 20.84
C ARG A 307 3.12 1.02 19.85
N ASP A 308 3.35 -0.22 20.25
CA ASP A 308 3.78 -1.27 19.34
C ASP A 308 2.56 -1.80 18.57
N ILE A 309 2.66 -1.92 17.24
CA ILE A 309 1.57 -2.46 16.41
C ILE A 309 1.16 -3.87 16.87
N LYS A 310 2.09 -4.65 17.43
CA LYS A 310 1.85 -6.03 17.89
C LYS A 310 0.87 -6.11 19.07
N ASP A 311 0.56 -5.00 19.72
CA ASP A 311 -0.47 -4.93 20.79
C ASP A 311 -1.85 -4.52 20.27
N VAL A 312 -1.93 -4.06 19.02
CA VAL A 312 -3.11 -3.37 18.46
C VAL A 312 -3.44 -3.81 17.03
N ILE A 313 -2.77 -4.84 16.50
CA ILE A 313 -2.87 -5.32 15.10
C ILE A 313 -4.30 -5.72 14.71
N GLN A 314 -5.13 -6.12 15.65
CA GLN A 314 -6.52 -6.46 15.41
C GLN A 314 -7.43 -5.26 15.12
N PHE A 315 -7.02 -4.04 15.49
CA PHE A 315 -7.90 -2.86 15.40
C PHE A 315 -7.97 -2.22 14.02
N PRO A 316 -6.90 -2.20 13.18
CA PRO A 316 -7.00 -1.86 11.77
C PRO A 316 -8.11 -2.60 11.02
N ASP A 317 -8.15 -3.93 11.05
CA ASP A 317 -9.17 -4.72 10.36
C ASP A 317 -10.59 -4.40 10.86
N LEU A 318 -10.74 -4.20 12.18
CA LEU A 318 -12.01 -3.78 12.77
C LEU A 318 -12.43 -2.37 12.32
N LEU A 319 -11.47 -1.47 12.12
CA LEU A 319 -11.73 -0.14 11.59
C LEU A 319 -12.18 -0.21 10.13
N GLU A 320 -11.49 -1.00 9.29
CA GLU A 320 -11.86 -1.22 7.89
C GLU A 320 -13.25 -1.83 7.74
N LYS A 321 -13.53 -2.88 8.52
CA LYS A 321 -14.87 -3.46 8.61
C LYS A 321 -15.91 -2.42 9.05
N SER A 322 -15.58 -1.55 9.99
CA SER A 322 -16.49 -0.49 10.42
C SER A 322 -16.75 0.53 9.30
N MET A 323 -15.72 0.91 8.54
CA MET A 323 -15.86 1.81 7.39
C MET A 323 -16.73 1.18 6.29
N ALA A 324 -16.56 -0.12 6.02
CA ALA A 324 -17.43 -0.88 5.11
C ALA A 324 -18.90 -0.87 5.57
N LEU A 325 -19.15 -1.11 6.87
CA LEU A 325 -20.49 -1.04 7.45
C LEU A 325 -21.10 0.35 7.35
N VAL A 326 -20.30 1.42 7.54
CA VAL A 326 -20.74 2.81 7.35
C VAL A 326 -21.17 3.06 5.90
N SER A 327 -20.35 2.63 4.94
CA SER A 327 -20.66 2.73 3.50
C SER A 327 -21.95 1.98 3.14
N ALA A 328 -22.16 0.81 3.75
CA ALA A 328 -23.39 0.03 3.61
C ALA A 328 -24.60 0.58 4.39
N GLY A 329 -24.45 1.70 5.10
CA GLY A 329 -25.52 2.31 5.91
C GLY A 329 -25.87 1.57 7.20
N LYS A 330 -25.08 0.56 7.60
CA LYS A 330 -25.27 -0.23 8.83
C LYS A 330 -24.62 0.46 10.03
N LEU A 331 -25.11 1.66 10.34
CA LEU A 331 -24.47 2.59 11.28
C LEU A 331 -24.44 2.08 12.73
N ASP A 332 -25.46 1.35 13.17
CA ASP A 332 -25.52 0.82 14.54
C ASP A 332 -24.49 -0.30 14.75
N GLU A 333 -24.35 -1.20 13.78
CA GLU A 333 -23.33 -2.26 13.80
C GLU A 333 -21.91 -1.66 13.78
N ALA A 334 -21.67 -0.68 12.90
CA ALA A 334 -20.39 0.05 12.85
C ALA A 334 -20.08 0.74 14.18
N SER A 335 -21.08 1.38 14.78
CA SER A 335 -20.91 2.12 16.04
C SER A 335 -20.45 1.21 17.18
N VAL A 336 -21.01 0.00 17.29
CA VAL A 336 -20.64 -0.96 18.34
C VAL A 336 -19.16 -1.35 18.21
N ILE A 337 -18.69 -1.62 17.00
CA ILE A 337 -17.28 -1.98 16.75
C ILE A 337 -16.38 -0.78 17.05
N LEU A 338 -16.72 0.41 16.57
CA LEU A 338 -15.93 1.62 16.80
C LEU A 338 -15.83 2.00 18.28
N GLU A 339 -16.92 1.85 19.04
CA GLU A 339 -16.91 2.07 20.50
C GLU A 339 -16.02 1.06 21.24
N ASP A 340 -15.97 -0.19 20.78
CA ASP A 340 -15.04 -1.20 21.31
C ASP A 340 -13.58 -0.84 20.99
N ILE A 341 -13.29 -0.42 19.75
CA ILE A 341 -11.95 0.07 19.37
C ILE A 341 -11.53 1.23 20.28
N ILE A 342 -12.37 2.24 20.45
CA ILE A 342 -12.04 3.44 21.25
C ILE A 342 -11.93 3.12 22.74
N THR A 343 -12.62 2.09 23.23
CA THR A 343 -12.47 1.64 24.62
C THR A 343 -11.07 1.08 24.88
N HIS A 344 -10.46 0.42 23.89
CA HIS A 344 -9.12 -0.16 23.99
C HIS A 344 -8.01 0.78 23.53
N VAL A 345 -8.27 1.58 22.50
CA VAL A 345 -7.34 2.54 21.88
C VAL A 345 -8.00 3.92 21.79
N PRO A 346 -8.12 4.64 22.92
CA PRO A 346 -8.92 5.87 23.03
C PRO A 346 -8.40 7.06 22.21
N ASP A 347 -7.17 6.97 21.73
CA ASP A 347 -6.47 7.95 20.90
C ASP A 347 -6.35 7.51 19.45
N TYR A 348 -7.07 6.46 19.01
CA TYR A 348 -7.09 6.08 17.60
C TYR A 348 -7.92 7.10 16.80
N ALA A 349 -7.24 8.13 16.31
CA ALA A 349 -7.86 9.29 15.67
C ALA A 349 -8.80 8.92 14.51
N ARG A 350 -8.42 7.93 13.69
CA ARG A 350 -9.26 7.46 12.57
C ARG A 350 -10.57 6.82 13.07
N ALA A 351 -10.53 5.97 14.09
CA ALA A 351 -11.73 5.36 14.66
C ALA A 351 -12.68 6.40 15.28
N LEU A 352 -12.14 7.39 16.01
CA LEU A 352 -12.90 8.53 16.51
C LEU A 352 -13.58 9.31 15.38
N GLY A 353 -12.83 9.59 14.30
CA GLY A 353 -13.35 10.28 13.11
C GLY A 353 -14.49 9.51 12.46
N THR A 354 -14.32 8.21 12.23
CA THR A 354 -15.34 7.33 11.65
C THR A 354 -16.59 7.24 12.54
N LEU A 355 -16.44 7.19 13.87
CA LEU A 355 -17.58 7.22 14.80
C LEU A 355 -18.30 8.58 14.74
N GLY A 356 -17.56 9.68 14.59
CA GLY A 356 -18.13 11.00 14.32
C GLY A 356 -18.99 11.01 13.05
N ILE A 357 -18.52 10.40 11.96
CA ILE A 357 -19.29 10.24 10.72
C ILE A 357 -20.57 9.43 10.97
N CYS A 358 -20.47 8.30 11.71
CA CYS A 358 -21.65 7.51 12.08
C CYS A 358 -22.71 8.36 12.80
N ARG A 359 -22.29 9.11 13.82
CA ARG A 359 -23.19 9.96 14.63
C ARG A 359 -23.78 11.10 13.80
N ALA A 360 -23.01 11.70 12.89
CA ALA A 360 -23.49 12.75 11.98
C ALA A 360 -24.59 12.20 11.06
N THR A 361 -24.36 11.04 10.45
CA THR A 361 -25.34 10.39 9.56
C THR A 361 -26.61 9.98 10.31
N GLN A 362 -26.50 9.59 11.58
CA GLN A 362 -27.64 9.33 12.48
C GLN A 362 -28.37 10.60 12.97
N LYS A 363 -27.98 11.79 12.50
CA LYS A 363 -28.52 13.09 12.94
C LYS A 363 -28.27 13.39 14.43
N ARG A 364 -27.20 12.82 15.00
CA ARG A 364 -26.71 13.09 16.37
C ARG A 364 -25.56 14.09 16.34
N GLY A 365 -25.87 15.33 15.91
CA GLY A 365 -24.87 16.35 15.56
C GLY A 365 -23.90 16.76 16.69
N GLU A 366 -24.40 17.00 17.91
CA GLU A 366 -23.51 17.40 19.04
C GLU A 366 -22.50 16.30 19.40
N GLU A 367 -22.92 15.03 19.35
CA GLU A 367 -22.03 13.90 19.61
C GLU A 367 -20.99 13.75 18.49
N ALA A 368 -21.42 13.91 17.23
CA ALA A 368 -20.52 13.88 16.08
C ALA A 368 -19.43 14.95 16.18
N VAL A 369 -19.81 16.20 16.50
CA VAL A 369 -18.86 17.31 16.71
C VAL A 369 -17.88 17.00 17.85
N GLY A 370 -18.37 16.35 18.92
CA GLY A 370 -17.52 15.87 20.01
C GLY A 370 -16.44 14.91 19.54
N TYR A 371 -16.83 13.85 18.82
CA TYR A 371 -15.90 12.85 18.29
C TYR A 371 -14.93 13.42 17.25
N PHE A 372 -15.40 14.28 16.34
CA PHE A 372 -14.53 14.94 15.36
C PHE A 372 -13.47 15.80 16.05
N ARG A 373 -13.85 16.59 17.06
CA ARG A 373 -12.90 17.41 17.81
C ARG A 373 -11.91 16.55 18.59
N GLU A 374 -12.35 15.43 19.15
CA GLU A 374 -11.47 14.50 19.85
C GLU A 374 -10.48 13.84 18.88
N SER A 375 -10.94 13.36 17.74
CA SER A 375 -10.11 12.82 16.65
C SER A 375 -9.00 13.80 16.26
N LEU A 376 -9.37 15.06 16.01
CA LEU A 376 -8.45 16.10 15.57
C LEU A 376 -7.48 16.60 16.65
N LYS A 377 -7.66 16.23 17.93
CA LYS A 377 -6.63 16.45 18.97
C LYS A 377 -5.43 15.53 18.77
N TYR A 378 -5.66 14.31 18.28
CA TYR A 378 -4.63 13.31 18.09
C TYR A 378 -3.97 13.41 16.71
N ASP A 379 -4.77 13.73 15.68
CA ASP A 379 -4.26 14.03 14.36
C ASP A 379 -5.00 15.22 13.72
N PRO A 380 -4.42 16.43 13.81
CA PRO A 380 -4.98 17.64 13.23
C PRO A 380 -5.07 17.64 11.70
N ASN A 381 -4.36 16.73 11.02
CA ASN A 381 -4.25 16.70 9.56
C ASN A 381 -5.19 15.68 8.91
N LEU A 382 -6.08 15.01 9.68
CA LEU A 382 -7.06 14.06 9.14
C LEU A 382 -8.09 14.75 8.23
N TYR A 383 -7.77 14.82 6.94
CA TYR A 383 -8.59 15.48 5.93
C TYR A 383 -10.03 14.94 5.89
N PHE A 384 -10.20 13.62 6.01
CA PHE A 384 -11.51 12.99 5.97
C PHE A 384 -12.44 13.38 7.14
N VAL A 385 -11.90 14.01 8.20
CA VAL A 385 -12.67 14.50 9.36
C VAL A 385 -13.01 16.00 9.23
N GLN A 386 -12.16 16.79 8.57
CA GLN A 386 -12.35 18.25 8.44
C GLN A 386 -13.66 18.61 7.74
N ILE A 387 -13.93 17.96 6.60
CA ILE A 387 -15.12 18.21 5.79
C ILE A 387 -16.40 17.82 6.55
N PRO A 388 -16.54 16.59 7.08
CA PRO A 388 -17.72 16.20 7.86
C PRO A 388 -17.96 17.06 9.10
N LEU A 389 -16.91 17.52 9.79
CA LEU A 389 -17.06 18.43 10.93
C LEU A 389 -17.67 19.78 10.50
N ALA A 390 -17.11 20.41 9.46
CA ALA A 390 -17.63 21.67 8.95
C ALA A 390 -19.08 21.54 8.47
N GLN A 391 -19.39 20.49 7.71
CA GLN A 391 -20.75 20.16 7.25
C GLN A 391 -21.72 20.01 8.43
N THR A 392 -21.34 19.22 9.43
CA THR A 392 -22.18 18.98 10.63
C THR A 392 -22.47 20.29 11.38
N LEU A 393 -21.47 21.16 11.54
CA LEU A 393 -21.65 22.49 12.18
C LEU A 393 -22.63 23.38 11.39
N ILE A 394 -22.56 23.37 10.05
CA ILE A 394 -23.46 24.12 9.18
C ILE A 394 -24.90 23.55 9.26
N GLU A 395 -25.07 22.23 9.27
CA GLU A 395 -26.37 21.58 9.45
C GLU A 395 -27.01 21.95 10.80
N MET A 396 -26.19 22.03 11.85
CA MET A 396 -26.59 22.41 13.21
C MET A 396 -26.83 23.92 13.40
N LYS A 397 -26.77 24.73 12.34
CA LYS A 397 -26.93 26.19 12.39
C LYS A 397 -25.88 26.87 13.28
N ARG A 398 -24.64 26.38 13.23
CA ARG A 398 -23.45 26.96 13.90
C ARG A 398 -22.39 27.41 12.86
N PRO A 399 -22.76 28.24 11.86
CA PRO A 399 -21.88 28.59 10.74
C PRO A 399 -20.63 29.41 11.15
N GLU A 400 -20.65 30.18 12.24
CA GLU A 400 -19.46 30.87 12.74
C GLU A 400 -18.38 29.90 13.25
N GLU A 401 -18.78 28.76 13.80
CA GLU A 401 -17.84 27.71 14.20
C GLU A 401 -17.25 27.00 12.98
N ALA A 402 -18.07 26.71 11.98
CA ALA A 402 -17.61 26.12 10.72
C ALA A 402 -16.58 27.03 10.03
N LEU A 403 -16.85 28.34 9.91
CA LEU A 403 -15.90 29.28 9.31
C LEU A 403 -14.60 29.41 10.10
N ARG A 404 -14.65 29.40 11.43
CA ARG A 404 -13.43 29.41 12.25
C ARG A 404 -12.58 28.17 12.02
N HIS A 405 -13.22 27.01 11.90
CA HIS A 405 -12.55 25.75 11.64
C HIS A 405 -11.90 25.73 10.24
N LEU A 406 -12.64 26.12 9.20
CA LEU A 406 -12.19 26.09 7.81
C LEU A 406 -11.12 27.13 7.46
N LYS A 407 -10.98 28.19 8.28
CA LYS A 407 -10.11 29.33 7.97
C LYS A 407 -8.67 28.93 7.68
N ASP A 408 -8.10 28.06 8.51
CA ASP A 408 -6.69 27.68 8.39
C ASP A 408 -6.49 26.66 7.25
N PHE A 409 -7.48 25.79 7.00
CA PHE A 409 -7.44 24.82 5.90
C PHE A 409 -7.51 25.45 4.51
N ILE A 410 -8.25 26.55 4.34
CA ILE A 410 -8.24 27.29 3.07
C ILE A 410 -6.88 27.92 2.78
N ILE A 411 -6.12 28.28 3.83
CA ILE A 411 -4.78 28.83 3.67
C ILE A 411 -3.78 27.70 3.34
N GLN A 412 -3.89 26.57 4.02
CA GLN A 412 -2.98 25.44 3.86
C GLN A 412 -3.22 24.65 2.56
N PHE A 413 -4.48 24.51 2.16
CA PHE A 413 -4.92 23.76 0.97
C PHE A 413 -5.82 24.65 0.09
N PRO A 414 -5.26 25.73 -0.48
CA PRO A 414 -6.04 26.74 -1.21
C PRO A 414 -6.67 26.20 -2.50
N ASP A 415 -6.19 25.06 -3.00
CA ASP A 415 -6.59 24.38 -4.22
C ASP A 415 -7.76 23.38 -4.04
N ARG A 416 -8.22 23.15 -2.80
CA ARG A 416 -9.34 22.23 -2.50
C ARG A 416 -10.70 22.94 -2.59
N PRO A 417 -11.54 22.65 -3.60
CA PRO A 417 -12.81 23.35 -3.79
C PRO A 417 -13.81 23.17 -2.64
N GLU A 418 -13.75 22.05 -1.91
CA GLU A 418 -14.69 21.67 -0.86
C GLU A 418 -14.66 22.65 0.32
N PHE A 419 -13.46 23.10 0.74
CA PHE A 419 -13.32 24.05 1.84
C PHE A 419 -13.88 25.43 1.49
N HIS A 420 -13.70 25.86 0.23
CA HIS A 420 -14.30 27.09 -0.27
C HIS A 420 -15.82 26.97 -0.33
N TYR A 421 -16.34 25.85 -0.85
CA TYR A 421 -17.78 25.63 -0.93
C TYR A 421 -18.46 25.70 0.44
N LEU A 422 -17.95 24.97 1.43
CA LEU A 422 -18.50 24.95 2.79
C LEU A 422 -18.40 26.31 3.48
N SER A 423 -17.33 27.07 3.23
CA SER A 423 -17.21 28.45 3.72
C SER A 423 -18.24 29.38 3.08
N GLY A 424 -18.58 29.14 1.81
CA GLY A 424 -19.66 29.83 1.12
C GLY A 424 -21.02 29.55 1.75
N GLU A 425 -21.34 28.27 2.02
CA GLU A 425 -22.57 27.86 2.68
C GLU A 425 -22.71 28.45 4.08
N ALA A 426 -21.63 28.43 4.86
CA ALA A 426 -21.62 29.06 6.18
C ALA A 426 -21.84 30.58 6.10
N CYS A 427 -21.23 31.27 5.12
CA CYS A 427 -21.47 32.70 4.89
C CYS A 427 -22.92 33.00 4.46
N GLU A 428 -23.54 32.16 3.64
CA GLU A 428 -24.96 32.28 3.26
C GLU A 428 -25.86 32.21 4.50
N GLN A 429 -25.66 31.23 5.38
CA GLN A 429 -26.45 31.12 6.62
C GLN A 429 -26.30 32.32 7.55
N LEU A 430 -25.16 33.02 7.48
CA LEU A 430 -24.89 34.26 8.22
C LEU A 430 -25.45 35.53 7.57
N GLY A 431 -26.04 35.43 6.37
CA GLY A 431 -26.46 36.59 5.58
C GLY A 431 -25.29 37.39 4.97
N ARG A 432 -24.08 36.82 4.94
CA ARG A 432 -22.86 37.43 4.36
C ARG A 432 -22.77 37.15 2.87
N HIS A 433 -23.83 37.47 2.11
CA HIS A 433 -23.98 37.11 0.70
C HIS A 433 -22.81 37.56 -0.21
N GLY A 434 -22.21 38.72 0.09
CA GLY A 434 -21.06 39.21 -0.67
C GLY A 434 -19.81 38.35 -0.51
N GLU A 435 -19.62 37.74 0.66
CA GLU A 435 -18.50 36.84 0.93
C GLU A 435 -18.79 35.42 0.44
N ALA A 436 -20.02 34.95 0.65
CA ALA A 436 -20.47 33.68 0.11
C ALA A 436 -20.25 33.58 -1.40
N LYS A 437 -20.62 34.63 -2.15
CA LYS A 437 -20.39 34.69 -3.60
C LYS A 437 -18.91 34.56 -3.99
N LYS A 438 -17.99 35.09 -3.19
CA LYS A 438 -16.55 34.97 -3.46
C LYS A 438 -16.08 33.53 -3.25
N PHE A 439 -16.49 32.91 -2.16
CA PHE A 439 -16.16 31.52 -1.84
C PHE A 439 -16.73 30.55 -2.87
N PHE A 440 -18.00 30.70 -3.28
CA PHE A 440 -18.58 29.85 -4.33
C PHE A 440 -17.88 30.04 -5.67
N ALA A 441 -17.51 31.27 -6.05
CA ALA A 441 -16.78 31.50 -7.29
C ALA A 441 -15.38 30.86 -7.26
N ALA A 442 -14.69 30.88 -6.11
CA ALA A 442 -13.41 30.21 -5.93
C ALA A 442 -13.56 28.67 -6.04
N ALA A 443 -14.56 28.10 -5.36
CA ALA A 443 -14.86 26.67 -5.44
C ALA A 443 -15.17 26.22 -6.88
N GLU A 444 -16.00 26.98 -7.60
CA GLU A 444 -16.35 26.69 -9.00
C GLU A 444 -15.14 26.82 -9.94
N GLN A 445 -14.28 27.82 -9.73
CA GLN A 445 -13.06 27.97 -10.50
C GLN A 445 -12.13 26.77 -10.29
N LEU A 446 -11.93 26.34 -9.05
CA LEU A 446 -11.06 25.20 -8.72
C LEU A 446 -11.63 23.87 -9.25
N ALA A 447 -12.94 23.65 -9.11
CA ALA A 447 -13.61 22.45 -9.61
C ALA A 447 -13.50 22.29 -11.14
N ARG A 448 -13.43 23.39 -11.90
CA ARG A 448 -13.20 23.36 -13.36
C ARG A 448 -11.78 23.00 -13.78
N HIS A 449 -10.82 23.05 -12.86
CA HIS A 449 -9.41 22.75 -13.12
C HIS A 449 -8.98 21.37 -12.60
N VAL A 450 -9.91 20.59 -12.04
CA VAL A 450 -9.72 19.16 -11.82
C VAL A 450 -10.03 18.47 -13.16
N PRO A 451 -9.04 17.93 -13.89
CA PRO A 451 -9.33 17.22 -15.13
C PRO A 451 -10.13 15.96 -14.82
N GLU A 452 -11.13 15.63 -15.65
CA GLU A 452 -11.86 14.36 -15.63
C GLU A 452 -10.94 13.13 -15.67
#